data_AF-A0A495PIE4-F1
#
_entry.id   AF-A0A495PIE4-F1
#
_cell.length_a   1.000
_cell.length_b   1.000
_cell.length_c   1.000
_cell.angle_alpha   90.00
_cell.angle_beta   90.00
_cell.angle_gamma   90.00
#
_symmetry.space_group_name_H-M   'P 1'
#
loop_
_entity.id
_entity.type
_entity.pdbx_description
1 polymer ?
#
loop_
_entity_poly.entity_id
_entity_poly.type
_entity_poly.pdbx_seq_one_letter_code
_entity_poly.pdbx_strand_id
1 'polypeptide(L)' 'MGRPSTKPKDLRDGFYIEVRNKNQRTAIKIRRDTKEQLILAIEEYRKNKEVTVLGESKKGKMIEIPGVS' A
#
# COMPACT_ATOMS: atom_id res chain seq x y z
N MET A 1 -35.27 5.72 8.49
CA MET A 1 -33.96 5.30 9.02
C MET A 1 -32.99 5.21 7.85
N GLY A 2 -32.03 6.15 7.79
CA GLY A 2 -31.09 6.28 6.68
C GLY A 2 -30.09 5.13 6.63
N ARG A 3 -29.90 4.54 5.46
CA ARG A 3 -28.80 3.60 5.24
C ARG A 3 -27.48 4.33 5.51
N PRO A 4 -26.59 3.83 6.37
CA PRO A 4 -25.28 4.44 6.54
C PRO A 4 -24.61 4.56 5.16
N SER A 5 -24.02 5.72 4.88
CA SER A 5 -23.36 5.98 3.61
C SER A 5 -22.25 4.94 3.42
N THR A 6 -22.40 4.03 2.45
CA THR A 6 -21.38 3.07 2.01
C THR A 6 -20.31 3.79 1.19
N LYS A 7 -19.78 4.90 1.71
CA LYS A 7 -18.58 5.50 1.13
C LYS A 7 -17.41 4.57 1.45
N PRO A 8 -16.68 4.07 0.45
CA PRO A 8 -15.46 3.34 0.72
C PRO A 8 -14.56 4.27 1.56
N LYS A 9 -14.05 3.75 2.68
CA LYS A 9 -13.13 4.51 3.52
C LYS A 9 -11.95 4.93 2.64
N ASP A 10 -11.73 6.23 2.53
CA ASP A 10 -10.53 6.76 1.92
C ASP A 10 -9.30 6.11 2.54
N LEU A 11 -8.27 5.87 1.72
CA LEU A 11 -6.99 5.43 2.24
C LEU A 11 -6.48 6.48 3.22
N ARG A 12 -6.03 6.02 4.39
CA ARG A 12 -5.36 6.89 5.35
C ARG A 12 -4.06 7.38 4.75
N ASP A 13 -3.65 8.58 5.17
CA ASP A 13 -2.36 9.10 4.77
C ASP A 13 -1.23 8.14 5.17
N GLY A 14 -0.27 7.93 4.27
CA GLY A 14 0.85 7.01 4.48
C GLY A 14 1.33 6.33 3.20
N PHE A 15 2.33 5.48 3.34
CA PHE A 15 3.01 4.79 2.26
C PHE A 15 2.44 3.40 2.03
N TYR A 16 2.14 3.06 0.78
CA TYR A 16 1.48 1.81 0.43
C TYR A 16 2.32 0.95 -0.51
N ILE A 17 2.40 -0.33 -0.16
CA ILE A 17 2.85 -1.40 -1.04
C ILE A 17 1.75 -2.43 -1.17
N GLU A 18 1.72 -3.09 -2.32
CA GLU A 18 0.91 -4.27 -2.56
C GLU A 18 1.81 -5.49 -2.56
N VAL A 19 1.42 -6.53 -1.83
CA VAL A 19 2.21 -7.74 -1.68
C VAL A 19 1.35 -8.94 -2.08
N ARG A 20 1.88 -9.78 -2.96
CA ARG A 20 1.22 -11.01 -3.41
C ARG A 20 2.13 -12.23 -3.32
N ASN A 21 1.55 -13.38 -3.04
CA ASN A 21 2.28 -14.65 -3.16
C ASN A 21 2.48 -14.97 -4.64
N LYS A 22 3.64 -15.57 -4.96
CA LYS A 22 3.86 -16.13 -6.29
C LYS A 22 2.76 -17.17 -6.57
N ASN A 23 2.05 -17.00 -7.69
CA ASN A 23 0.89 -17.80 -8.13
C ASN A 23 -0.48 -17.49 -7.48
N GLN A 24 -0.58 -16.51 -6.59
CA GLN A 24 -1.89 -16.07 -6.07
C GLN A 24 -2.40 -14.86 -6.83
N ARG A 25 -3.69 -14.88 -7.20
CA ARG A 25 -4.36 -13.74 -7.83
C ARG A 25 -4.65 -12.60 -6.85
N THR A 26 -4.68 -12.91 -5.56
CA THR A 26 -5.04 -11.96 -4.52
C THR A 26 -3.78 -11.33 -3.92
N ALA A 27 -3.79 -10.00 -3.85
CA ALA A 27 -2.74 -9.21 -3.22
C ALA A 27 -3.30 -8.46 -2.02
N ILE A 28 -2.44 -8.16 -1.05
CA ILE A 28 -2.79 -7.37 0.14
C ILE A 28 -2.07 -6.03 0.11
N LYS A 29 -2.76 -4.97 0.54
CA LYS A 29 -2.14 -3.65 0.69
C LYS A 29 -1.60 -3.48 2.10
N ILE A 30 -0.34 -3.08 2.20
CA ILE A 30 0.32 -2.79 3.47
C ILE A 30 0.60 -1.30 3.53
N ARG A 31 0.10 -0.66 4.58
CA ARG A 31 0.35 0.75 4.90
C ARG A 31 1.53 0.87 5.86
N ARG A 32 2.39 1.85 5.64
CA ARG A 32 3.43 2.32 6.58
C ARG A 32 3.35 3.82 6.78
N ASP A 33 3.80 4.27 7.95
CA ASP A 33 3.75 5.69 8.31
C ASP A 33 4.94 6.47 7.75
N THR A 34 6.08 5.82 7.51
CA THR A 34 7.29 6.45 6.95
C THR A 34 7.84 5.70 5.72
N LYS A 35 8.61 6.41 4.89
CA LYS A 35 9.29 5.86 3.71
C LYS A 35 10.29 4.76 4.11
N GLU A 36 11.03 4.95 5.19
CA GLU A 36 12.01 3.97 5.68
C GLU A 36 11.36 2.65 6.08
N GLN A 37 10.22 2.72 6.78
CA GLN A 37 9.45 1.51 7.11
C GLN A 37 8.90 0.82 5.86
N LEU A 38 8.51 1.59 4.83
CA LEU A 38 8.09 1.03 3.55
C LEU A 38 9.24 0.27 2.88
N ILE A 39 10.43 0.88 2.83
CA ILE A 39 11.63 0.28 2.22
C ILE A 39 11.98 -1.04 2.92
N LEU A 40 12.05 -1.03 4.26
CA LEU A 40 12.30 -2.25 5.04
C LEU A 40 11.26 -3.34 4.75
N ALA A 41 9.98 -2.97 4.66
CA ALA A 41 8.92 -3.91 4.31
C ALA A 41 9.07 -4.45 2.88
N ILE A 42 9.44 -3.60 1.91
CA ILE A 42 9.71 -4.02 0.53
C ILE A 42 10.83 -5.06 0.51
N GLU A 43 11.96 -4.79 1.18
CA GLU A 43 13.09 -5.71 1.23
C GLU A 43 12.72 -7.04 1.91
N GLU A 44 11.95 -7.01 2.99
CA GLU A 44 11.49 -8.22 3.67
C GLU A 44 10.57 -9.05 2.79
N TYR A 45 9.54 -8.44 2.19
CA TYR A 45 8.57 -9.16 1.38
C TYR A 45 9.15 -9.61 0.04
N ARG A 46 10.05 -8.86 -0.60
CA ARG A 46 10.68 -9.23 -1.87
C ARG A 46 11.44 -10.55 -1.81
N LYS A 47 11.88 -10.98 -0.61
CA LYS A 47 12.55 -12.29 -0.42
C LYS A 47 11.68 -13.46 -0.87
N ASN A 48 10.37 -13.40 -0.60
CA ASN A 48 9.47 -14.55 -0.77
C ASN A 48 8.21 -14.25 -1.59
N LYS A 49 7.89 -12.96 -1.79
CA LYS A 49 6.63 -12.49 -2.38
C LYS A 49 6.94 -11.48 -3.49
N GLU A 50 5.97 -11.27 -4.35
CA GLU A 50 6.04 -10.18 -5.32
C GLU A 50 5.48 -8.92 -4.66
N VAL A 51 6.22 -7.83 -4.77
CA VAL A 51 5.91 -6.55 -4.12
C VAL A 51 5.81 -5.47 -5.20
N THR A 52 4.70 -4.75 -5.19
CA THR A 52 4.42 -3.61 -6.07
C THR A 52 4.27 -2.36 -5.21
N VAL A 53 5.00 -1.29 -5.55
CA VAL A 53 4.91 -0.03 -4.82
C VAL A 53 3.74 0.76 -5.38
N LEU A 54 2.80 1.15 -4.53
CA LEU A 54 1.63 1.93 -4.94
C LEU A 54 1.88 3.44 -4.81
N GLY A 55 2.65 3.85 -3.81
CA GLY A 55 2.98 5.25 -3.55
C GLY A 55 2.54 5.74 -2.16
N GLU A 56 2.66 7.04 -1.93
CA GLU A 56 2.19 7.73 -0.73
C GLU A 56 0.76 8.22 -0.95
N SER A 57 -0.18 7.77 -0.12
CA SER A 57 -1.49 8.41 -0.02
C SER A 57 -1.36 9.66 0.83
N LYS A 58 -1.75 10.81 0.29
CA LYS A 58 -1.76 12.09 1.00
C LYS A 58 -3.00 12.89 0.61
N LYS A 59 -3.84 13.19 1.60
CA LYS A 59 -5.15 13.85 1.41
C LYS A 59 -6.02 13.13 0.38
N GLY A 60 -6.00 11.80 0.41
CA GLY A 60 -6.76 10.95 -0.52
C GLY A 60 -6.21 10.88 -1.96
N LYS A 61 -5.04 11.48 -2.24
CA LYS A 61 -4.35 11.36 -3.52
C LYS A 61 -3.16 10.43 -3.40
N MET A 62 -2.94 9.59 -4.40
CA MET A 62 -1.76 8.71 -4.47
C MET A 62 -0.65 9.46 -5.20
N ILE A 63 0.51 9.58 -4.56
CA ILE A 63 1.69 10.28 -5.04
C ILE A 63 2.82 9.25 -5.20
N GLU A 64 3.53 9.29 -6.31
CA GLU A 64 4.69 8.43 -6.52
C GLU A 64 5.84 8.79 -5.58
N ILE A 65 6.55 7.77 -5.11
CA ILE A 65 7.68 7.95 -4.19
C ILE A 65 8.97 7.89 -5.01
N PRO A 66 9.68 9.01 -5.21
CA PRO A 66 10.92 9.01 -5.97
C PRO A 66 11.98 8.11 -5.31
N GLY A 67 12.60 7.26 -6.13
CA GLY A 67 13.68 6.35 -5.73
C GLY A 67 13.23 5.02 -5.12
N VAL A 68 11.94 4.66 -5.22
CA VAL A 68 11.42 3.37 -4.72
C VAL A 68 10.66 2.59 -5.82
N SER A 69 10.42 3.21 -6.99
CA SER A 69 9.78 2.61 -8.17
C SER A 69 10.71 1.67 -8.94
#